data_AF-A0A0G3UTT8-F1
#
_entry.id   AF-A0A0G3UTT8-F1
#
_cell.length_a   1.000
_cell.length_b   1.000
_cell.length_c   1.000
_cell.angle_alpha   90.00
_cell.angle_beta   90.00
_cell.angle_gamma   90.00
#
_symmetry.space_group_name_H-M   'P 1'
#
loop_
_entity.id
_entity.type
_entity.pdbx_description
1 polymer ?
#
loop_
_entity_poly.entity_id
_entity_poly.type
_entity_poly.pdbx_seq_one_letter_code
_entity_poly.pdbx_strand_id
1 'polypeptide(L)'
;MDANQDGYLDWTDYQQLADRYIKAYKLAKDDRRARALQTFCQIYWLELLRHAGVDGDRLTKDQFITANRLAVIDTSRLNVTEGGGHAIFDVIDVDGDNEISKDEFARFLRDVWKSDAPDAMDMFTKLDTDGDGSISRHEFIRAVREHFLSNDPEAPGSLFFGRV
;
A
#
# COMPACT_ATOMS: atom_id res chain seq x y z
N MET A 1 1.67 8.40 6.22
CA MET A 1 0.36 7.77 6.49
C MET A 1 -0.54 8.59 7.42
N ASP A 2 -0.17 9.78 7.87
CA ASP A 2 -1.10 10.75 8.45
C ASP A 2 -1.75 11.54 7.30
N ALA A 3 -2.95 11.14 6.89
CA ALA A 3 -3.60 11.66 5.68
C ALA A 3 -4.37 12.96 5.94
N ASN A 4 -4.89 13.14 7.15
CA ASN A 4 -5.56 14.36 7.59
C ASN A 4 -4.60 15.40 8.22
N GLN A 5 -3.33 15.05 8.41
CA GLN A 5 -2.28 15.87 9.02
C GLN A 5 -2.57 16.28 10.47
N ASP A 6 -3.26 15.43 11.22
CA ASP A 6 -3.64 15.70 12.61
C ASP A 6 -2.58 15.29 13.65
N GLY A 7 -1.48 14.68 13.19
CA GLY A 7 -0.37 14.22 14.03
C GLY A 7 -0.56 12.82 14.64
N TYR A 8 -1.69 12.17 14.34
CA TYR A 8 -2.01 10.81 14.73
C TYR A 8 -2.29 9.97 13.48
N LEU A 9 -2.31 8.65 13.67
CA LEU A 9 -2.87 7.73 12.69
C LEU A 9 -4.13 7.11 13.29
N ASP A 10 -5.24 7.20 12.56
CA ASP A 10 -6.51 6.58 12.91
C ASP A 10 -7.20 5.92 11.71
N TRP A 11 -8.37 5.33 11.93
CA TRP A 11 -9.12 4.66 10.87
C TRP A 11 -9.46 5.60 9.69
N THR A 12 -9.66 6.89 9.95
CA THR A 12 -9.97 7.90 8.94
C THR A 12 -8.82 8.04 7.94
N ASP A 13 -7.56 7.89 8.37
CA ASP A 13 -6.41 7.92 7.47
C ASP A 13 -6.40 6.74 6.50
N TYR A 14 -6.68 5.54 7.01
CA TYR A 14 -6.82 4.33 6.21
C TYR A 14 -8.02 4.38 5.27
N GLN A 15 -9.14 4.95 5.72
CA GLN A 15 -10.31 5.15 4.88
C GLN A 15 -10.02 6.15 3.75
N GLN A 16 -9.33 7.26 4.04
CA GLN A 16 -8.92 8.24 3.03
C GLN A 16 -7.94 7.64 2.01
N LEU A 17 -7.04 6.75 2.44
CA LEU A 17 -6.17 6.02 1.54
C LEU A 17 -6.98 5.14 0.59
N ALA A 18 -7.90 4.31 1.09
CA ALA A 18 -8.75 3.48 0.25
C ALA A 18 -9.61 4.32 -0.72
N ASP A 19 -10.22 5.40 -0.22
CA ASP A 19 -11.03 6.32 -1.02
C ASP A 19 -10.23 7.01 -2.13
N ARG A 20 -8.94 7.28 -1.90
CA ARG A 20 -8.04 7.84 -2.91
C ARG A 20 -7.88 6.90 -4.10
N TYR A 21 -7.63 5.61 -3.84
CA TYR A 21 -7.57 4.59 -4.90
C TYR A 21 -8.91 4.43 -5.61
N ILE A 22 -10.01 4.30 -4.85
CA ILE A 22 -11.36 4.14 -5.41
C ILE A 22 -11.73 5.32 -6.32
N LYS A 23 -11.44 6.56 -5.91
CA LYS A 23 -11.69 7.76 -6.72
C LYS A 23 -10.78 7.85 -7.94
N ALA A 24 -9.49 7.56 -7.79
CA ALA A 24 -8.52 7.63 -8.89
C ALA A 24 -8.89 6.66 -10.03
N TYR A 25 -9.31 5.45 -9.68
CA TYR A 25 -9.70 4.42 -10.65
C TYR A 25 -11.20 4.39 -10.97
N LYS A 26 -11.99 5.31 -10.38
CA LYS A 26 -13.46 5.41 -10.54
C LYS A 26 -14.16 4.07 -10.30
N LEU A 27 -13.71 3.34 -9.28
CA LEU A 27 -14.25 2.03 -8.94
C LEU A 27 -15.69 2.16 -8.42
N ALA A 28 -16.59 1.29 -8.90
CA ALA A 28 -17.95 1.24 -8.42
C ALA A 28 -18.01 0.73 -6.97
N LYS A 29 -19.08 1.06 -6.24
CA LYS A 29 -19.26 0.65 -4.84
C LYS A 29 -19.29 -0.88 -4.66
N ASP A 30 -19.72 -1.60 -5.69
CA ASP A 30 -19.80 -3.05 -5.77
C ASP A 30 -18.62 -3.68 -6.53
N ASP A 31 -17.59 -2.91 -6.90
CA ASP A 31 -16.38 -3.44 -7.50
C ASP A 31 -15.63 -4.31 -6.47
N ARG A 32 -15.18 -5.50 -6.90
CA ARG A 32 -14.41 -6.44 -6.07
C ARG A 32 -13.11 -5.82 -5.56
N ARG A 33 -12.47 -4.96 -6.35
CA ARG A 33 -11.20 -4.30 -6.04
C ARG A 33 -11.38 -3.25 -4.95
N ALA A 34 -12.46 -2.47 -5.03
CA ALA A 34 -12.82 -1.51 -3.99
C ALA A 34 -13.08 -2.21 -2.64
N ARG A 35 -13.81 -3.33 -2.66
CA ARG A 35 -14.02 -4.16 -1.45
C ARG A 35 -12.71 -4.74 -0.91
N ALA A 36 -11.83 -5.24 -1.77
CA ALA A 36 -10.56 -5.82 -1.38
C ALA A 36 -9.66 -4.78 -0.70
N LEU A 37 -9.55 -3.56 -1.26
CA LEU A 37 -8.80 -2.46 -0.65
C LEU A 37 -9.34 -2.09 0.73
N GLN A 38 -10.66 -1.89 0.85
CA GLN A 38 -11.29 -1.54 2.13
C GLN A 38 -11.09 -2.64 3.18
N THR A 39 -11.24 -3.90 2.78
CA THR A 39 -11.04 -5.07 3.65
C THR A 39 -9.60 -5.14 4.14
N PHE A 40 -8.63 -4.94 3.24
CA PHE A 40 -7.23 -4.90 3.61
C PHE A 40 -6.94 -3.77 4.61
N CYS A 41 -7.37 -2.54 4.33
CA CYS A 41 -7.18 -1.40 5.23
C CYS A 41 -7.74 -1.70 6.62
N GLN A 42 -8.93 -2.30 6.70
CA GLN A 42 -9.56 -2.65 7.97
C GLN A 42 -8.78 -3.71 8.74
N ILE A 43 -8.38 -4.80 8.07
CA ILE A 43 -7.62 -5.88 8.72
C ILE A 43 -6.28 -5.36 9.21
N TYR A 44 -5.58 -4.58 8.38
CA TYR A 44 -4.27 -4.04 8.72
C TYR A 44 -4.34 -3.06 9.90
N TRP A 45 -5.36 -2.19 9.93
CA TRP A 45 -5.60 -1.30 11.06
C TRP A 45 -5.86 -2.04 12.37
N LEU A 46 -6.67 -3.11 12.35
CA LEU A 46 -6.93 -3.93 13.53
C LEU A 46 -5.68 -4.64 14.05
N GLU A 47 -4.80 -5.10 13.14
CA GLU A 47 -3.52 -5.69 13.54
C GLU A 47 -2.60 -4.63 14.19
N LEU A 48 -2.55 -3.41 13.66
CA LEU A 48 -1.79 -2.32 14.28
C LEU A 48 -2.28 -2.00 15.70
N LEU A 49 -3.59 -1.88 15.91
CA LEU A 49 -4.15 -1.66 17.24
C LEU A 49 -3.81 -2.81 18.20
N ARG A 50 -3.92 -4.05 17.73
CA ARG A 50 -3.58 -5.25 18.51
C ARG A 50 -2.12 -5.22 18.98
N HIS A 51 -1.20 -4.84 18.10
CA HIS A 51 0.23 -4.79 18.42
C HIS A 51 0.65 -3.55 19.20
N ALA A 52 -0.04 -2.43 19.02
CA ALA A 52 0.20 -1.22 19.80
C ALA A 52 -0.20 -1.41 21.28
N GLY A 53 -1.15 -2.32 21.56
CA GLY A 53 -1.60 -2.60 22.93
C GLY A 53 -2.26 -1.39 23.60
N VAL A 54 -2.88 -0.52 22.80
CA VAL A 54 -3.56 0.70 23.27
C VAL A 54 -5.06 0.43 23.45
N ASP A 55 -5.66 1.05 24.47
CA ASP A 55 -7.12 1.02 24.70
C ASP A 55 -7.88 2.06 23.85
N GLY A 56 -7.19 2.77 22.95
CA GLY A 56 -7.73 3.82 22.09
C GLY A 56 -7.79 3.44 20.61
N ASP A 57 -8.40 4.31 19.81
CA ASP A 57 -8.59 4.17 18.36
C ASP A 57 -7.63 5.05 17.53
N ARG A 58 -6.53 5.50 18.14
CA ARG A 58 -5.50 6.34 17.50
C ARG A 58 -4.11 5.93 17.93
N LEU A 59 -3.14 6.08 17.03
CA LEU A 59 -1.72 5.82 17.27
C LEU A 59 -0.90 7.08 17.05
N THR A 60 0.05 7.36 17.94
CA THR A 60 1.14 8.30 17.63
C THR A 60 2.08 7.68 16.60
N LYS A 61 2.96 8.49 16.00
CA LYS A 61 3.98 8.00 15.07
C LYS A 61 4.85 6.89 15.67
N ASP A 62 5.27 7.04 16.93
CA ASP A 62 6.11 6.04 17.61
C ASP A 62 5.36 4.74 17.91
N GLN A 63 4.09 4.84 18.29
CA GLN A 63 3.22 3.69 18.50
C GLN A 63 2.97 2.95 17.18
N PHE A 64 2.73 3.69 16.10
CA PHE A 64 2.60 3.13 14.76
C PHE A 64 3.86 2.38 14.33
N ILE A 65 5.05 2.99 14.46
CA ILE A 65 6.32 2.35 14.08
C ILE A 65 6.53 1.05 14.86
N THR A 66 6.25 1.08 16.18
CA THR A 66 6.38 -0.09 17.05
C THR A 66 5.38 -1.19 16.65
N ALA A 67 4.11 -0.82 16.48
CA ALA A 67 3.04 -1.74 16.10
C ALA A 67 3.26 -2.34 14.71
N ASN A 68 3.68 -1.54 13.74
CA ASN A 68 4.03 -1.96 12.38
C ASN A 68 5.15 -2.99 12.42
N ARG A 69 6.24 -2.71 13.16
CA ARG A 69 7.35 -3.66 13.32
C ARG A 69 6.88 -5.00 13.91
N LEU A 70 6.04 -4.96 14.93
CA LEU A 70 5.51 -6.17 15.56
C LEU A 70 4.56 -6.94 14.62
N ALA A 71 3.69 -6.22 13.90
CA ALA A 71 2.77 -6.80 12.93
C ALA A 71 3.48 -7.50 11.78
N VAL A 72 4.65 -7.00 11.39
CA VAL A 72 5.44 -7.56 10.31
C VAL A 72 6.28 -8.76 10.75
N ILE A 73 6.78 -8.75 12.00
CA ILE A 73 7.54 -9.87 12.58
C ILE A 73 6.62 -11.03 12.98
N ASP A 74 5.35 -10.75 13.32
CA ASP A 74 4.33 -11.76 13.61
C ASP A 74 3.90 -12.50 12.32
N THR A 75 4.83 -13.32 11.81
CA THR A 75 4.71 -14.16 10.62
C THR A 75 3.64 -15.25 10.73
N SER A 76 2.95 -15.34 11.87
CA SER A 76 1.82 -16.25 12.09
C SER A 76 0.62 -15.93 11.19
N ARG A 77 0.57 -14.73 10.58
CA ARG A 77 -0.48 -14.31 9.63
C ARG A 77 0.06 -13.77 8.31
N LEU A 78 1.00 -14.49 7.70
CA LEU A 78 1.57 -14.30 6.34
C LEU A 78 0.62 -13.83 5.20
N ASN A 79 -0.70 -13.77 5.41
CA ASN A 79 -1.70 -13.43 4.41
C ASN A 79 -2.19 -11.97 4.42
N VAL A 80 -1.93 -11.15 5.46
CA VAL A 80 -2.47 -9.77 5.49
C VAL A 80 -1.67 -8.85 4.56
N THR A 81 -0.33 -8.89 4.64
CA THR A 81 0.57 -8.11 3.78
C THR A 81 0.49 -8.57 2.32
N GLU A 82 0.40 -9.88 2.09
CA GLU A 82 0.16 -10.44 0.74
C GLU A 82 -1.22 -10.01 0.21
N GLY A 83 -2.28 -10.12 1.01
CA GLY A 83 -3.63 -9.70 0.62
C GLY A 83 -3.73 -8.22 0.22
N GLY A 84 -3.00 -7.34 0.92
CA GLY A 84 -2.90 -5.93 0.54
C GLY A 84 -2.16 -5.71 -0.77
N GLY A 85 -1.02 -6.37 -0.94
CA GLY A 85 -0.26 -6.34 -2.19
C GLY A 85 -1.10 -6.80 -3.38
N HIS A 86 -1.84 -7.90 -3.24
CA HIS A 86 -2.76 -8.39 -4.26
C HIS A 86 -3.89 -7.40 -4.57
N ALA A 87 -4.52 -6.82 -3.54
CA ALA A 87 -5.62 -5.87 -3.73
C ALA A 87 -5.17 -4.60 -4.47
N ILE A 88 -4.00 -4.07 -4.14
CA ILE A 88 -3.45 -2.88 -4.81
C ILE A 88 -3.03 -3.23 -6.24
N PHE A 89 -2.37 -4.38 -6.43
CA PHE A 89 -2.00 -4.85 -7.77
C PHE A 89 -3.21 -4.92 -8.69
N ASP A 90 -4.30 -5.57 -8.25
CA ASP A 90 -5.54 -5.72 -9.05
C ASP A 90 -6.21 -4.38 -9.40
N VAL A 91 -5.91 -3.31 -8.64
CA VAL A 91 -6.41 -1.96 -8.92
C VAL A 91 -5.57 -1.27 -9.99
N ILE A 92 -4.25 -1.47 -9.94
CA ILE A 92 -3.28 -0.86 -10.86
C ILE A 92 -3.29 -1.56 -12.22
N ASP A 93 -3.36 -2.89 -12.23
CA ASP A 93 -3.55 -3.75 -13.40
C ASP A 93 -4.99 -3.57 -13.93
N VAL A 94 -5.11 -2.69 -14.92
CA VAL A 94 -6.40 -2.26 -15.47
C VAL A 94 -6.86 -3.18 -16.58
N ASP A 95 -5.94 -3.66 -17.40
CA ASP A 95 -6.25 -4.54 -18.53
C ASP A 95 -6.32 -6.03 -18.14
N GLY A 96 -5.83 -6.39 -16.96
CA GLY A 96 -5.93 -7.72 -16.38
C GLY A 96 -4.95 -8.71 -16.98
N ASP A 97 -3.84 -8.24 -17.56
CA ASP A 97 -2.78 -9.08 -18.11
C ASP A 97 -1.87 -9.72 -17.04
N ASN A 98 -2.10 -9.37 -15.77
CA ASN A 98 -1.38 -9.84 -14.59
C ASN A 98 0.07 -9.34 -14.50
N GLU A 99 0.36 -8.25 -15.20
CA GLU A 99 1.58 -7.45 -15.12
C GLU A 99 1.19 -5.98 -14.87
N ILE A 100 2.14 -5.14 -14.47
CA ILE A 100 1.94 -3.69 -14.44
C ILE A 100 2.85 -3.08 -15.48
N SER A 101 2.24 -2.55 -16.53
CA SER A 101 2.94 -1.82 -17.57
C SER A 101 3.47 -0.47 -17.07
N LYS A 102 4.43 0.11 -17.80
CA LYS A 102 4.95 1.46 -17.52
C LYS A 102 3.85 2.52 -17.54
N ASP A 103 2.88 2.37 -18.44
CA ASP A 103 1.76 3.31 -18.57
C ASP A 103 0.79 3.20 -17.38
N GLU A 104 0.52 1.98 -16.90
CA GLU A 104 -0.28 1.77 -15.69
C GLU A 104 0.42 2.26 -14.44
N PHE A 105 1.74 2.05 -14.33
CA PHE A 105 2.55 2.57 -13.24
C PHE A 105 2.59 4.11 -13.24
N ALA A 106 2.80 4.73 -14.40
CA ALA A 106 2.78 6.18 -14.54
C ALA A 106 1.40 6.77 -14.21
N ARG A 107 0.33 6.10 -14.66
CA ARG A 107 -1.04 6.46 -14.30
C ARG A 107 -1.27 6.35 -12.80
N PHE A 108 -0.81 5.28 -12.16
CA PHE A 108 -0.91 5.07 -10.73
C PHE A 108 -0.29 6.23 -9.95
N LEU A 109 0.97 6.61 -10.26
CA LEU A 109 1.67 7.70 -9.59
C LEU A 109 0.96 9.05 -9.76
N ARG A 110 0.51 9.35 -10.98
CA ARG A 110 -0.20 10.60 -11.28
C ARG A 110 -1.59 10.65 -10.64
N ASP A 111 -2.37 9.59 -10.77
CA ASP A 111 -3.80 9.63 -10.42
C ASP A 111 -4.01 9.39 -8.91
N VAL A 112 -3.24 8.50 -8.29
CA VAL A 112 -3.31 8.19 -6.85
C VAL A 112 -2.49 9.20 -6.04
N TRP A 113 -1.21 9.37 -6.37
CA TRP A 113 -0.29 10.18 -5.56
C TRP A 113 -0.19 11.64 -5.98
N LYS A 114 -0.82 12.03 -7.10
CA LYS A 114 -0.71 13.38 -7.67
C LYS A 114 0.75 13.81 -7.85
N SER A 115 1.62 12.84 -8.12
CA SER A 115 3.04 13.05 -8.31
C SER A 115 3.36 12.91 -9.79
N ASP A 116 3.74 14.01 -10.41
CA ASP A 116 4.44 14.01 -11.69
C ASP A 116 5.91 13.69 -11.41
N ALA A 117 6.20 12.46 -10.97
CA ALA A 117 7.55 12.10 -10.57
C ALA A 117 8.46 11.95 -11.81
N PRO A 118 9.49 12.79 -12.00
CA PRO A 118 10.57 12.48 -12.95
C PRO A 118 11.28 11.16 -12.59
N ASP A 119 11.18 10.73 -11.33
CA ASP A 119 11.78 9.50 -10.79
C ASP A 119 10.90 8.25 -10.98
N ALA A 120 9.71 8.38 -11.58
CA ALA A 120 8.79 7.24 -11.81
C ALA A 120 9.50 6.10 -12.54
N MET A 121 10.36 6.43 -13.50
CA MET A 121 11.07 5.44 -14.31
C MET A 121 12.21 4.75 -13.54
N ASP A 122 12.89 5.49 -12.66
CA ASP A 122 13.90 4.93 -11.76
C ASP A 122 13.27 3.98 -10.75
N MET A 123 12.06 4.31 -10.27
CA MET A 123 11.33 3.45 -9.34
C MET A 123 10.75 2.22 -10.03
N PHE A 124 10.23 2.36 -11.25
CA PHE A 124 9.84 1.22 -12.08
C PHE A 124 11.02 0.26 -12.25
N THR A 125 12.19 0.78 -12.63
CA THR A 125 13.41 -0.03 -12.82
C THR A 125 13.90 -0.69 -11.53
N LYS A 126 13.57 -0.15 -10.35
CA LYS A 126 13.87 -0.82 -9.07
C LYS A 126 12.89 -1.94 -8.74
N LEU A 127 11.66 -1.88 -9.26
CA LEU A 127 10.62 -2.88 -9.04
C LEU A 127 10.71 -4.03 -10.04
N ASP A 128 11.00 -3.71 -11.30
CA ASP A 128 11.29 -4.63 -12.40
C ASP A 128 12.71 -5.19 -12.23
N THR A 129 12.82 -6.35 -11.58
CA THR A 129 14.11 -6.93 -11.18
C THR A 129 14.65 -7.97 -12.13
N ASP A 130 13.81 -8.57 -12.96
CA ASP A 130 14.25 -9.41 -14.06
C ASP A 130 14.49 -8.61 -15.36
N GLY A 131 14.03 -7.36 -15.42
CA GLY A 131 14.28 -6.43 -16.52
C GLY A 131 13.43 -6.73 -17.75
N ASP A 132 12.29 -7.40 -17.59
CA ASP A 132 11.40 -7.75 -18.69
C ASP A 132 10.58 -6.56 -19.23
N GLY A 133 10.62 -5.42 -18.51
CA GLY A 133 9.96 -4.18 -18.89
C GLY A 133 8.54 -4.05 -18.35
N SER A 134 8.10 -4.98 -17.52
CA SER A 134 6.84 -5.02 -16.77
C SER A 134 7.13 -5.18 -15.27
N ILE A 135 6.13 -5.02 -14.40
CA ILE A 135 6.26 -5.44 -13.00
C ILE A 135 5.31 -6.61 -12.80
N SER A 136 5.87 -7.80 -12.61
CA SER A 136 5.08 -8.98 -12.31
C SER A 136 4.42 -8.87 -10.93
N ARG A 137 3.32 -9.58 -10.74
CA ARG A 137 2.66 -9.68 -9.42
C ARG A 137 3.62 -10.14 -8.31
N HIS A 138 4.55 -11.04 -8.63
CA HIS A 138 5.52 -11.54 -7.67
C HIS A 138 6.46 -10.43 -7.20
N GLU A 139 7.00 -9.65 -8.14
CA GLU A 139 7.89 -8.53 -7.83
C GLU A 139 7.18 -7.44 -7.04
N PHE A 140 5.94 -7.14 -7.39
CA PHE A 140 5.10 -6.20 -6.66
C PHE A 140 4.93 -6.62 -5.20
N ILE A 141 4.53 -7.87 -4.95
CA ILE A 141 4.30 -8.39 -3.60
C ILE A 141 5.62 -8.43 -2.82
N ARG A 142 6.72 -8.80 -3.47
CA ARG A 142 8.05 -8.77 -2.83
C ARG A 142 8.39 -7.35 -2.39
N ALA A 143 8.23 -6.35 -3.25
CA ALA A 143 8.52 -4.95 -2.92
C ALA A 143 7.63 -4.42 -1.78
N VAL A 144 6.33 -4.77 -1.80
CA VAL A 144 5.40 -4.45 -0.71
C VAL A 144 5.86 -5.09 0.60
N ARG A 145 6.21 -6.38 0.58
CA ARG A 145 6.72 -7.10 1.75
C ARG A 145 8.01 -6.49 2.27
N GLU A 146 8.95 -6.16 1.38
CA GLU A 146 10.21 -5.53 1.75
C GLU A 146 9.99 -4.17 2.41
N HIS A 147 9.06 -3.35 1.93
CA HIS A 147 8.73 -2.08 2.58
C HIS A 147 8.18 -2.27 4.00
N PHE A 148 7.27 -3.22 4.18
CA PHE A 148 6.78 -3.57 5.51
C PHE A 148 7.90 -4.05 6.43
N LEU A 149 8.92 -4.75 5.89
CA LEU A 149 10.04 -5.29 6.67
C LEU A 149 11.18 -4.30 6.93
N SER A 150 11.47 -3.37 6.01
CA SER A 150 12.74 -2.65 5.99
C SER A 150 12.77 -1.41 6.88
N ASN A 151 11.62 -0.93 7.38
CA ASN A 151 11.50 0.39 8.04
C ASN A 151 12.11 1.55 7.22
N ASP A 152 12.42 1.32 5.94
CA ASP A 152 13.04 2.29 5.07
C ASP A 152 11.94 3.07 4.34
N PRO A 153 11.78 4.38 4.64
CA PRO A 153 10.78 5.22 3.97
C PRO A 153 11.07 5.38 2.47
N GLU A 154 12.30 5.12 2.02
CA GLU A 154 12.70 5.20 0.61
C GLU A 154 12.68 3.84 -0.11
N ALA A 155 12.27 2.76 0.58
CA ALA A 155 12.09 1.46 -0.06
C ALA A 155 11.01 1.53 -1.16
N PRO A 156 11.16 0.80 -2.29
CA PRO A 156 10.23 0.88 -3.42
C PRO A 156 8.76 0.67 -3.04
N GLY A 157 8.47 -0.20 -2.05
CA GLY A 157 7.11 -0.46 -1.60
C GLY A 157 6.45 0.68 -0.81
N SER A 158 7.20 1.69 -0.36
CA SER A 158 6.63 2.86 0.36
C SER A 158 5.72 3.69 -0.53
N LEU A 159 5.93 3.62 -1.85
CA LEU A 159 5.08 4.26 -2.85
C LEU A 159 3.63 3.82 -2.77
N PHE A 160 3.34 2.57 -2.43
CA PHE A 160 1.98 2.03 -2.47
C PHE A 160 1.13 2.47 -1.28
N PHE A 161 1.76 2.92 -0.20
CA PHE A 161 1.08 3.36 1.02
C PHE A 161 1.32 4.83 1.34
N GLY A 162 2.14 5.51 0.53
CA GLY A 162 2.52 6.91 0.67
C GLY A 162 3.75 7.08 1.54
N ARG A 163 4.60 8.07 1.20
CA ARG A 163 5.75 8.41 2.04
C ARG A 163 5.28 8.77 3.47
N VAL A 164 6.00 8.26 4.46
CA VAL A 164 5.75 8.44 5.91
C VAL A 164 6.23 9.79 6.40
#